data_AF-A0A150LBC6-F1
#
_entry.id   AF-A0A150LBC6-F1
#
_cell.length_a   1.000
_cell.length_b   1.000
_cell.length_c   1.000
_cell.angle_alpha   90.00
_cell.angle_beta   90.00
_cell.angle_gamma   90.00
#
_symmetry.space_group_name_H-M   'P 1'
#
loop_
_entity.id
_entity.type
_entity.pdbx_description
1 polymer ?
#
loop_
_entity_poly.entity_id
_entity_poly.type
_entity_poly.pdbx_seq_one_letter_code
_entity_poly.pdbx_strand_id
1 'polypeptide(L)'
;MKGMTCAACEVRIEKGLQRIEGVESATVNLATNSAVVEYKEGVTSVEAILEKIKKLGYKGQVRKEEEPHAGAQEEKAEAKTA
;
A
#
# COMPACT_ATOMS: atom_id res chain seq x y z
N MET A 1 8.89 -0.20 5.22
CA MET A 1 8.10 -1.31 4.61
C MET A 1 9.06 -2.48 4.33
N LYS A 2 8.83 -3.74 4.74
CA LYS A 2 9.76 -4.84 4.35
C LYS A 2 9.67 -5.08 2.84
N GLY A 3 10.78 -4.89 2.11
CA GLY A 3 10.87 -5.07 0.65
C GLY A 3 11.29 -3.83 -0.15
N MET A 4 11.28 -2.63 0.43
CA MET A 4 11.78 -1.40 -0.21
C MET A 4 13.32 -1.30 -0.15
N THR A 5 14.04 -2.23 -0.78
CA THR A 5 15.52 -2.29 -0.71
C THR A 5 16.22 -1.70 -1.93
N CYS A 6 15.48 -1.07 -2.86
CA CYS A 6 16.04 -0.49 -4.09
C CYS A 6 15.20 0.71 -4.58
N ALA A 7 15.85 1.70 -5.20
CA ALA A 7 15.19 2.80 -5.92
C ALA A 7 14.16 2.28 -6.95
N ALA A 8 14.46 1.16 -7.62
CA ALA A 8 13.53 0.53 -8.54
C ALA A 8 12.22 0.03 -7.88
N CYS A 9 12.19 -0.17 -6.56
CA CYS A 9 10.96 -0.51 -5.81
C CYS A 9 10.11 0.73 -5.55
N GLU A 10 10.72 1.89 -5.25
CA GLU A 10 9.98 3.14 -5.01
C GLU A 10 9.19 3.55 -6.25
N VAL A 11 9.84 3.58 -7.42
CA VAL A 11 9.24 3.96 -8.70
C VAL A 11 8.12 2.99 -9.11
N ARG A 12 8.23 1.70 -8.75
CA ARG A 12 7.17 0.70 -9.00
C ARG A 12 5.95 0.91 -8.11
N ILE A 13 6.15 1.25 -6.84
CA ILE A 13 5.05 1.52 -5.89
C ILE A 13 4.38 2.84 -6.28
N GLU A 14 5.16 3.90 -6.48
CA GLU A 14 4.68 5.22 -6.88
C GLU A 14 3.84 5.18 -8.17
N LYS A 15 4.40 4.63 -9.27
CA LYS A 15 3.65 4.46 -10.53
C LYS A 15 2.49 3.47 -10.41
N GLY A 16 2.55 2.54 -9.46
CA GLY A 16 1.45 1.62 -9.16
C GLY A 16 0.27 2.31 -8.47
N LEU A 17 0.55 3.34 -7.66
CA LEU A 17 -0.40 4.17 -6.94
C LEU A 17 -0.97 5.29 -7.80
N GLN A 18 -0.13 6.01 -8.57
CA GLN A 18 -0.58 7.02 -9.56
C GLN A 18 -1.47 6.44 -10.68
N ARG A 19 -1.51 5.10 -10.83
CA ARG A 19 -2.40 4.38 -11.75
C ARG A 19 -3.74 3.97 -11.12
N ILE A 20 -4.01 4.33 -9.87
CA ILE A 20 -5.31 4.12 -9.25
C ILE A 20 -6.20 5.30 -9.64
N GLU A 21 -7.43 5.01 -10.08
CA GLU A 21 -8.41 6.04 -10.43
C GLU A 21 -8.79 6.85 -9.18
N GLY A 22 -8.67 8.18 -9.27
CA GLY A 22 -8.89 9.07 -8.12
C GLY A 22 -7.68 9.27 -7.20
N VAL A 23 -6.49 8.74 -7.51
CA VAL A 23 -5.25 9.26 -6.93
C VAL A 23 -4.84 10.52 -7.69
N GLU A 24 -4.69 11.63 -6.98
CA GLU A 24 -4.23 12.91 -7.55
C GLU A 24 -2.71 13.01 -7.48
N SER A 25 -2.11 12.53 -6.39
CA SER A 25 -0.67 12.54 -6.18
C SER A 25 -0.23 11.33 -5.35
N ALA A 26 0.92 10.75 -5.67
CA ALA A 26 1.55 9.75 -4.81
C ALA A 26 3.05 9.97 -4.80
N THR A 27 3.62 10.02 -3.60
CA THR A 27 5.05 10.27 -3.33
C THR A 27 5.56 9.18 -2.40
N VAL A 28 6.60 8.45 -2.82
CA VAL A 28 7.26 7.44 -1.98
C VAL A 28 8.56 8.01 -1.43
N ASN A 29 8.83 7.77 -0.14
CA ASN A 29 10.07 8.17 0.51
C ASN A 29 10.79 6.93 1.07
N LEU A 30 11.83 6.49 0.37
CA LEU A 30 12.68 5.37 0.81
C LEU A 30 13.40 5.66 2.13
N ALA A 31 13.91 6.88 2.32
CA ALA A 31 14.69 7.24 3.51
C ALA A 31 13.86 7.09 4.80
N THR A 32 12.57 7.47 4.76
CA THR A 32 11.63 7.30 5.87
C THR A 32 10.77 6.04 5.76
N ASN A 33 11.00 5.19 4.75
CA ASN A 33 10.28 3.93 4.52
C ASN A 33 8.74 4.08 4.43
N SER A 34 8.28 5.26 4.01
CA SER A 34 6.90 5.75 4.08
C SER A 34 6.41 6.23 2.72
N ALA A 35 5.10 6.23 2.49
CA ALA A 35 4.49 6.76 1.27
C ALA A 35 3.32 7.67 1.62
N VAL A 36 3.23 8.79 0.92
CA VAL A 36 2.12 9.76 1.03
C VAL A 36 1.32 9.66 -0.26
N VAL A 37 -0.01 9.56 -0.13
CA VAL A 37 -0.93 9.44 -1.27
C VAL A 37 -2.06 10.42 -1.05
N GLU A 38 -2.19 11.38 -1.96
CA GLU A 38 -3.35 12.26 -2.09
C GLU A 38 -4.34 11.60 -3.04
N TYR A 39 -5.52 11.31 -2.54
CA TYR A 39 -6.58 10.65 -3.27
C TYR A 39 -7.92 11.31 -2.97
N LYS A 40 -8.83 11.24 -3.93
CA LYS A 40 -10.16 11.82 -3.83
C LYS A 40 -11.08 10.85 -3.10
N GLU A 41 -11.43 11.20 -1.87
CA GLU A 41 -12.39 10.44 -1.06
C GLU A 41 -13.72 10.31 -1.81
N GLY A 42 -14.22 9.08 -1.93
CA GLY A 42 -15.41 8.73 -2.72
C GLY A 42 -15.12 8.17 -4.13
N VAL A 43 -13.91 8.35 -4.67
CA VAL A 43 -13.44 7.64 -5.90
C VAL A 43 -12.47 6.52 -5.52
N THR A 44 -11.54 6.80 -4.62
CA THR A 44 -10.63 5.82 -4.03
C THR A 44 -10.75 5.84 -2.51
N SER A 45 -10.49 4.68 -1.90
CA SER A 45 -10.44 4.49 -0.45
C SER A 45 -9.06 4.00 -0.02
N VAL A 46 -8.72 4.26 1.24
CA VAL A 46 -7.49 3.79 1.91
C VAL A 46 -7.27 2.28 1.73
N GLU A 47 -8.34 1.49 1.81
CA GLU A 47 -8.31 0.03 1.61
C GLU A 47 -7.88 -0.35 0.19
N ALA A 48 -8.37 0.33 -0.84
CA ALA A 48 -7.99 0.07 -2.23
C ALA A 48 -6.51 0.39 -2.49
N ILE A 49 -5.99 1.44 -1.85
CA ILE A 49 -4.56 1.79 -1.86
C ILE A 49 -3.73 0.68 -1.19
N LEU A 50 -4.14 0.23 0.01
CA LEU A 50 -3.47 -0.87 0.71
C LEU A 50 -3.52 -2.20 -0.07
N GLU A 51 -4.65 -2.51 -0.69
CA GLU A 51 -4.83 -3.72 -1.50
C GLU A 51 -3.96 -3.68 -2.76
N LYS A 52 -3.78 -2.50 -3.38
CA LYS A 52 -2.83 -2.30 -4.48
C LYS A 52 -1.39 -2.55 -4.04
N ILE A 53 -0.99 -2.02 -2.87
CA ILE A 53 0.34 -2.24 -2.28
C ILE A 53 0.55 -3.75 -1.99
N LYS A 54 -0.47 -4.44 -1.48
CA LYS A 54 -0.48 -5.90 -1.26
C LYS A 54 -0.34 -6.69 -2.57
N LYS A 55 -1.07 -6.32 -3.62
CA LYS A 55 -0.97 -6.89 -4.98
C LYS A 55 0.40 -6.66 -5.64
N LEU A 56 1.11 -5.60 -5.27
CA LEU A 56 2.49 -5.34 -5.69
C LEU A 56 3.54 -6.15 -4.90
N GLY A 57 3.13 -6.93 -3.90
CA GLY A 57 4.01 -7.78 -3.07
C GLY A 57 4.52 -7.12 -1.80
N TYR A 58 4.00 -5.94 -1.42
CA TYR A 58 4.47 -5.18 -0.26
C TYR A 58 3.40 -5.12 0.85
N LYS A 59 3.84 -5.00 2.11
CA LYS A 59 2.92 -4.81 3.26
C LYS A 59 3.06 -3.40 3.82
N GLY A 60 2.08 -2.55 3.53
CA GLY A 60 1.92 -1.22 4.12
C GLY A 60 0.97 -1.23 5.32
N GLN A 61 1.11 -0.23 6.19
CA GLN A 61 0.12 0.16 7.18
C GLN A 61 -0.10 1.66 7.04
N VAL A 62 -1.36 2.09 7.17
CA VAL A 62 -1.71 3.51 7.16
C VAL A 62 -1.49 4.05 8.56
N ARG A 63 -0.69 5.12 8.67
CA ARG A 63 -0.59 5.93 9.87
C ARG A 63 -1.47 7.16 9.66
N LYS A 64 -2.73 7.06 10.05
CA LYS A 64 -3.62 8.22 10.24
C LYS A 64 -3.56 8.60 11.71
N GLU A 65 -3.48 9.89 11.98
CA GLU A 65 -3.95 10.43 13.26
C GLU A 65 -5.49 10.42 13.14
N GLU A 66 -6.17 9.67 14.02
CA GLU A 66 -7.63 9.42 14.07
C GLU A 66 -8.26 8.40 13.07
N GLU A 67 -8.18 7.09 13.43
CA GLU A 67 -9.24 6.05 13.68
C GLU A 67 -10.58 6.00 12.86
N PRO A 68 -11.38 4.89 12.85
CA PRO A 68 -11.04 3.46 12.64
C PRO A 68 -12.08 2.59 11.85
N HIS A 69 -11.63 1.67 10.98
CA HIS A 69 -12.34 0.41 10.61
C HIS A 69 -11.33 -0.56 9.94
N ALA A 70 -11.05 -1.77 10.45
CA ALA A 70 -11.84 -3.01 10.42
C ALA A 70 -12.16 -3.48 8.98
N GLY A 71 -11.60 -4.54 8.38
CA GLY A 71 -10.77 -5.69 8.77
C GLY A 71 -10.32 -6.39 7.47
N ALA A 72 -9.71 -7.56 7.40
CA ALA A 72 -9.53 -8.63 8.39
C ALA A 72 -8.18 -9.35 8.19
N GLN A 73 -7.77 -10.12 9.19
CA GLN A 73 -6.66 -11.08 9.09
C GLN A 73 -7.05 -12.23 8.14
N GLU A 74 -6.20 -12.84 7.28
CA GLU A 74 -4.95 -12.47 6.53
C GLU A 74 -4.43 -13.70 5.69
N GLU A 75 -4.95 -14.90 5.91
CA GLU A 75 -4.18 -16.16 5.95
C GLU A 75 -3.90 -16.90 4.61
N LYS A 76 -2.73 -17.57 4.56
CA LYS A 76 -2.48 -18.85 3.89
C LYS A 76 -1.52 -19.71 4.72
N ALA A 77 -2.05 -20.67 5.45
CA ALA A 77 -1.30 -21.74 6.08
C ALA A 77 -0.70 -22.65 4.98
N GLU A 78 0.62 -22.83 4.99
CA GLU A 78 1.23 -23.94 4.25
C GLU A 78 1.15 -25.23 5.08
N ALA A 79 -0.01 -25.87 5.01
CA ALA A 79 -0.14 -27.29 5.32
C ALA A 79 0.00 -28.10 4.02
N LYS A 80 1.22 -28.62 3.78
CA LYS A 80 1.48 -29.80 2.95
C LYS A 80 1.98 -30.87 3.93
N THR A 81 1.26 -31.94 4.26
CA THR A 81 0.75 -33.00 3.38
C THR A 81 1.87 -33.68 2.60
N ALA A 82 2.64 -34.51 3.30
CA ALA A 82 2.98 -35.90 2.92
C ALA A 82 3.55 -36.61 4.16
#